data_AF-A0A7S3NH57-F1
#
_entry.id   AF-A0A7S3NH57-F1
#
_cell.length_a   1.000
_cell.length_b   1.000
_cell.length_c   1.000
_cell.angle_alpha   90.00
_cell.angle_beta   90.00
_cell.angle_gamma   90.00
#
_symmetry.space_group_name_H-M   'P 1'
#
loop_
_entity.id
_entity.type
_entity.pdbx_description
1 polymer ?
#
loop_
_entity_poly.entity_id
_entity_poly.type
_entity_poly.pdbx_seq_one_letter_code
_entity_poly.pdbx_strand_id
1 'polypeptide(L)'
;QKIKIINISKHINRFRLVPMSGPYQRFFKISCDKPGQMSMGMHASIYVSFCIESLENLLILLQDKQQETMVSNDIHTYIELKIQNNNILQIPIHCTYQKMIPKLSQSLYTFDQSTVQDIILQNHGALPFRYKIIPTDTSNFQIISNNNNIVHGYE
;
A
#
# COMPACT_ATOMS: atom_id res chain seq x y z
N GLN A 1 1.94 -11.00 0.62
CA GLN A 1 3.03 -11.79 0.02
C GLN A 1 3.31 -13.03 0.85
N LYS A 2 3.57 -14.18 0.20
CA LYS A 2 4.05 -15.43 0.85
C LYS A 2 5.49 -15.70 0.44
N ILE A 3 6.35 -15.99 1.41
CA ILE A 3 7.76 -16.33 1.21
C ILE A 3 8.00 -17.72 1.78
N LYS A 4 8.66 -18.60 1.03
CA LYS A 4 8.95 -19.97 1.44
C LYS A 4 10.42 -20.11 1.80
N ILE A 5 10.69 -20.63 2.99
CA ILE A 5 12.03 -20.98 3.46
C ILE A 5 12.12 -22.48 3.52
N ILE A 6 13.21 -23.04 2.98
CA ILE A 6 13.43 -24.48 2.90
C ILE A 6 14.79 -24.79 3.51
N ASN A 7 14.86 -25.78 4.39
CA ASN A 7 16.14 -26.28 4.86
C ASN A 7 16.71 -27.26 3.83
N ILE A 8 17.74 -26.84 3.11
CA ILE A 8 18.48 -27.68 2.14
C ILE A 8 19.70 -28.38 2.77
N SER A 9 20.01 -28.08 4.03
CA SER A 9 21.13 -28.72 4.75
C SER A 9 20.73 -30.09 5.28
N LYS A 10 21.73 -30.97 5.39
CA LYS A 10 21.60 -32.26 6.09
C LYS A 10 21.45 -32.10 7.61
N HIS A 11 21.78 -30.92 8.15
CA HIS A 11 21.66 -30.62 9.59
C HIS A 11 20.31 -29.98 9.93
N ILE A 12 19.85 -30.19 11.17
CA ILE A 12 18.67 -29.49 11.70
C ILE A 12 19.03 -28.03 11.93
N ASN A 13 18.38 -27.14 11.19
CA ASN A 13 18.52 -25.71 11.33
C ASN A 13 17.39 -25.14 12.19
N ARG A 14 17.69 -24.11 12.96
CA ARG A 14 16.69 -23.36 13.74
C ARG A 14 16.62 -21.93 13.26
N PHE A 15 15.41 -21.40 13.21
CA PHE A 15 15.20 -19.99 12.95
C PHE A 15 14.01 -19.43 13.74
N ARG A 16 14.09 -18.14 14.02
CA ARG A 16 13.02 -17.35 14.64
C ARG A 16 12.83 -16.06 13.86
N LEU A 17 11.56 -15.70 13.64
CA LEU A 17 11.21 -14.37 13.14
C LEU A 17 11.54 -13.31 14.20
N VAL A 18 12.32 -12.31 13.80
CA VAL A 18 12.58 -11.13 14.62
C VAL A 18 11.45 -10.12 14.37
N PRO A 19 10.84 -9.56 15.43
CA PRO A 19 9.86 -8.49 15.26
C PRO A 19 10.47 -7.32 14.50
N MET A 20 9.78 -6.82 13.48
CA MET A 20 10.22 -5.64 12.75
C MET A 20 10.28 -4.45 13.71
N SER A 21 11.43 -3.79 13.79
CA SER A 21 11.65 -2.61 14.62
C SER A 21 11.54 -1.32 13.81
N GLY A 22 11.28 -0.22 14.51
CA GLY A 22 11.31 1.11 13.92
C GLY A 22 10.00 1.51 13.23
N PRO A 23 10.04 2.56 12.38
CA PRO A 23 8.83 3.21 11.90
C PRO A 23 7.96 2.28 11.02
N TYR A 24 8.56 1.28 10.38
CA TYR A 24 7.87 0.40 9.43
C TYR A 24 7.06 -0.72 10.07
N GLN A 25 7.25 -1.00 11.36
CA GLN A 25 6.49 -2.02 12.08
C GLN A 25 4.98 -1.81 11.95
N ARG A 26 4.53 -0.54 11.93
CA ARG A 26 3.12 -0.16 11.81
C ARG A 26 2.51 -0.48 10.44
N PHE A 27 3.33 -0.67 9.41
CA PHE A 27 2.87 -0.89 8.04
C PHE A 27 2.85 -2.36 7.63
N PHE A 28 3.50 -3.25 8.39
CA PHE A 28 3.62 -4.65 8.02
C PHE A 28 3.20 -5.57 9.15
N LYS A 29 2.24 -6.45 8.85
CA LYS A 29 1.95 -7.61 9.66
C LYS A 29 2.71 -8.81 9.12
N ILE A 30 3.64 -9.33 9.92
CA ILE A 30 4.48 -10.47 9.53
C ILE A 30 4.18 -11.66 10.44
N SER A 31 3.95 -12.83 9.86
CA SER A 31 3.69 -14.08 10.60
C SER A 31 4.39 -15.27 9.94
N CYS A 32 4.55 -16.37 10.70
CA CYS A 32 5.20 -17.60 10.24
C CYS A 32 4.38 -18.81 10.71
N ASP A 33 4.15 -19.79 9.83
CA ASP A 33 3.32 -20.97 10.12
C ASP A 33 3.98 -22.00 11.07
N LYS A 34 5.31 -22.15 11.02
CA LYS A 34 6.05 -23.17 11.77
C LYS A 34 7.45 -22.68 12.20
N PRO A 35 7.57 -21.63 13.05
CA PRO A 35 8.86 -21.17 13.53
C PRO A 35 9.48 -22.20 14.48
N GLY A 36 10.80 -22.38 14.42
CA GLY A 36 11.52 -23.20 15.41
C GLY A 36 12.64 -24.02 14.82
N GLN A 37 12.34 -25.25 14.37
CA GLN A 37 13.33 -26.22 13.91
C GLN A 37 12.91 -26.84 12.57
N MET A 38 13.86 -26.99 11.66
CA MET A 38 13.64 -27.54 10.32
C MET A 38 14.67 -28.64 10.04
N SER A 39 14.19 -29.85 9.76
CA SER A 39 15.00 -30.92 9.16
C SER A 39 15.15 -30.71 7.65
N MET A 40 16.05 -31.47 7.02
CA MET A 40 16.25 -31.43 5.57
C MET A 40 14.92 -31.61 4.81
N GLY A 41 14.65 -30.74 3.84
CA GLY A 41 13.43 -30.76 3.03
C GLY A 41 12.19 -30.14 3.69
N MET A 42 12.22 -29.85 5.00
CA MET A 42 11.14 -29.09 5.64
C MET A 42 11.11 -27.67 5.12
N HIS A 43 9.92 -27.06 5.15
CA HIS A 43 9.72 -25.68 4.78
C HIS A 43 8.81 -24.94 5.77
N ALA A 44 9.03 -23.64 5.89
CA ALA A 44 8.17 -22.72 6.60
C ALA A 44 7.72 -21.61 5.65
N SER A 45 6.54 -21.06 5.91
CA SER A 45 5.96 -19.96 5.15
C SER A 45 5.95 -18.70 6.01
N ILE A 46 6.59 -17.65 5.52
CA ILE A 46 6.46 -16.30 6.07
C ILE A 46 5.39 -15.58 5.27
N TYR A 47 4.42 -15.02 5.98
CA TYR A 47 3.36 -14.22 5.42
C TYR A 47 3.59 -12.77 5.78
N VAL A 48 3.63 -11.93 4.76
CA VAL A 48 3.80 -10.48 4.90
C VAL A 48 2.55 -9.82 4.33
N SER A 49 1.86 -9.07 5.17
CA SER A 49 0.72 -8.25 4.76
C SER A 49 1.05 -6.79 5.01
N PHE A 50 0.79 -5.95 4.02
CA PHE A 50 0.82 -4.51 4.21
C PHE A 50 -0.48 -4.10 4.90
N CYS A 51 -0.37 -3.48 6.06
CA CYS A 51 -1.49 -3.06 6.90
C CYS A 51 -1.34 -1.56 7.16
N ILE A 52 -2.17 -0.75 6.50
CA ILE A 52 -2.41 0.60 6.99
C ILE A 52 -3.53 0.45 8.01
N GLU A 53 -3.21 0.40 9.30
CA GLU A 53 -4.23 0.40 10.35
C GLU A 53 -4.96 1.76 10.32
N SER A 54 -6.06 1.84 9.58
CA SER A 54 -7.03 2.95 9.49
C SER A 54 -6.56 4.29 8.88
N LEU A 55 -7.53 4.98 8.27
CA LEU A 55 -7.40 6.34 7.73
C LEU A 55 -6.98 7.37 8.82
N GLU A 56 -7.32 7.11 10.09
CA GLU A 56 -7.00 7.97 11.23
C GLU A 56 -5.51 8.02 11.53
N ASN A 57 -4.81 6.88 11.47
CA ASN A 57 -3.35 6.87 11.63
C ASN A 57 -2.65 7.56 10.46
N LEU A 58 -3.24 7.52 9.27
CA LEU A 58 -2.77 8.24 8.09
C LEU A 58 -2.92 9.76 8.28
N LEU A 59 -4.01 10.23 8.87
CA LEU A 59 -4.20 11.65 9.19
C LEU A 59 -3.24 12.15 10.28
N ILE A 60 -2.95 11.32 11.30
CA ILE A 60 -1.92 11.61 12.32
C ILE A 60 -0.53 11.71 11.66
N LEU A 61 -0.22 10.81 10.72
CA LEU A 61 1.02 10.82 9.93
C LEU A 61 1.18 12.07 9.06
N LEU A 62 0.07 12.66 8.57
CA LEU A 62 0.06 13.86 7.74
C LEU A 62 0.08 15.17 8.53
N GLN A 63 -0.10 15.13 9.86
CA GLN A 63 0.03 16.31 10.73
C GLN A 63 1.50 16.58 11.10
N ASP A 64 2.34 15.56 11.10
CA ASP A 64 3.79 15.67 11.23
C ASP A 64 4.47 15.73 9.85
N LYS A 65 5.01 16.89 9.47
CA LYS A 65 5.74 17.08 8.20
C LYS A 65 6.91 16.09 7.97
N GLN A 66 7.45 15.48 9.03
CA GLN A 66 8.49 14.45 8.92
C GLN A 66 7.96 13.03 8.69
N GLN A 67 6.67 12.76 8.95
CA GLN A 67 6.06 11.45 8.77
C GLN A 67 5.27 11.33 7.45
N GLU A 68 4.80 12.46 6.91
CA GLU A 68 4.22 12.59 5.56
C GLU A 68 5.17 12.05 4.47
N THR A 69 6.50 12.25 4.62
CA THR A 69 7.52 11.74 3.70
C THR A 69 7.70 10.23 3.73
N MET A 70 7.50 9.56 4.88
CA MET A 70 7.65 8.09 4.97
C MET A 70 6.50 7.34 4.31
N VAL A 71 5.29 7.90 4.38
CA VAL A 71 4.10 7.34 3.74
C VAL A 71 4.09 7.64 2.23
N SER A 72 4.76 8.72 1.83
CA SER A 72 4.97 9.14 0.45
C SER A 72 6.17 8.47 -0.23
N ASN A 73 6.92 7.55 0.37
CA ASN A 73 8.08 6.95 -0.28
C ASN A 73 7.94 5.44 -0.40
N ASP A 74 8.57 4.86 -1.42
CA ASP A 74 8.72 3.41 -1.50
C ASP A 74 9.43 2.93 -0.24
N ILE A 75 8.88 1.91 0.40
CA ILE A 75 9.44 1.37 1.63
C ILE A 75 10.42 0.27 1.27
N HIS A 76 11.70 0.53 1.55
CA HIS A 76 12.78 -0.44 1.42
C HIS A 76 13.23 -0.85 2.82
N THR A 77 12.95 -2.11 3.19
CA THR A 77 13.28 -2.65 4.51
C THR A 77 13.60 -4.14 4.43
N TYR A 78 13.79 -4.80 5.58
CA TYR A 78 14.11 -6.22 5.65
C TYR A 78 13.23 -6.95 6.67
N ILE A 79 12.89 -8.19 6.37
CA ILE A 79 12.48 -9.17 7.39
C ILE A 79 13.73 -9.80 7.94
N GLU A 80 13.86 -9.81 9.26
CA GLU A 80 14.99 -10.43 9.91
C GLU A 80 14.62 -11.78 10.51
N LEU A 81 15.47 -12.77 10.23
CA LEU A 81 15.38 -14.10 10.79
C LEU A 81 16.65 -14.38 11.56
N LYS A 82 16.48 -14.62 12.86
CA LYS A 82 17.57 -15.09 13.68
C LYS A 82 17.75 -16.59 13.43
N ILE A 83 18.88 -16.97 12.84
CA ILE A 83 19.22 -18.36 12.54
C ILE A 83 20.23 -18.90 13.59
N GLN A 84 20.62 -20.17 13.47
CA GLN A 84 21.63 -20.77 14.35
C GLN A 84 22.93 -19.96 14.39
N ASN A 85 23.66 -20.07 15.50
CA ASN A 85 24.90 -19.33 15.78
C ASN A 85 24.74 -17.81 15.84
N ASN A 86 23.54 -17.33 16.20
CA ASN A 86 23.24 -15.90 16.34
C ASN A 86 23.35 -15.09 15.04
N ASN A 87 23.47 -15.75 13.88
CA ASN A 87 23.49 -15.07 12.59
C ASN A 87 22.10 -14.54 12.24
N ILE A 88 22.05 -13.49 11.42
CA ILE A 88 20.82 -12.88 10.92
C ILE A 88 20.73 -13.11 9.41
N LEU A 89 19.61 -13.67 8.97
CA LEU A 89 19.22 -13.70 7.57
C LEU A 89 18.23 -12.57 7.32
N GLN A 90 18.57 -11.69 6.40
CA GLN A 90 17.74 -10.55 5.99
C GLN A 90 17.06 -10.86 4.66
N ILE A 91 15.73 -10.72 4.61
CA ILE A 91 14.94 -10.87 3.38
C ILE A 91 14.46 -9.47 3.00
N PRO A 92 14.91 -8.91 1.86
CA PRO A 92 14.50 -7.57 1.46
C PRO A 92 13.00 -7.51 1.17
N ILE A 93 12.35 -6.47 1.68
CA ILE A 93 11.00 -6.06 1.32
C ILE A 93 11.10 -4.75 0.56
N HIS A 94 10.62 -4.79 -0.68
CA HIS A 94 10.35 -3.60 -1.48
C HIS A 94 8.83 -3.45 -1.57
N CYS A 95 8.31 -2.41 -0.94
CA CYS A 95 6.92 -2.04 -1.07
C CYS A 95 6.86 -0.77 -1.92
N THR A 96 6.56 -0.94 -3.21
CA THR A 96 6.29 0.18 -4.10
C THR A 96 4.88 0.69 -3.83
N TYR A 97 4.80 1.92 -3.35
CA TYR A 97 3.52 2.47 -2.95
C TYR A 97 2.83 3.03 -4.19
N GLN A 98 1.76 2.39 -4.70
CA GLN A 98 0.90 3.04 -5.70
C GLN A 98 0.05 4.09 -4.99
N LYS A 99 0.61 5.31 -4.91
CA LYS A 99 0.14 6.43 -4.07
C LYS A 99 -1.32 6.74 -4.30
N MET A 100 -1.64 6.92 -5.57
CA MET A 100 -2.94 7.34 -6.03
C MET A 100 -3.15 6.65 -7.36
N ILE A 101 -4.19 5.85 -7.47
CA ILE A 101 -4.58 5.21 -8.73
C ILE A 101 -5.97 5.75 -9.04
N PRO A 102 -6.06 6.94 -9.67
CA PRO A 102 -7.35 7.47 -10.06
C PRO A 102 -7.94 6.54 -11.12
N LYS A 103 -9.14 6.03 -10.84
CA LYS A 103 -9.91 5.22 -11.76
C LYS A 103 -11.28 5.85 -11.95
N LEU A 104 -11.55 6.30 -13.17
CA LEU A 104 -12.88 6.74 -13.58
C LEU A 104 -13.78 5.52 -13.79
N SER A 105 -15.07 5.66 -13.50
CA SER A 105 -16.08 4.63 -13.80
C SER A 105 -16.11 4.27 -15.28
N GLN A 106 -15.96 5.27 -16.15
CA GLN A 106 -15.87 5.12 -17.61
C GLN A 106 -14.91 6.18 -18.20
N SER A 107 -14.29 5.86 -19.32
CA SER A 107 -13.38 6.75 -20.06
C SER A 107 -14.09 7.62 -21.10
N LEU A 108 -15.31 7.24 -21.49
CA LEU A 108 -16.14 7.94 -22.45
C LEU A 108 -17.58 7.92 -21.96
N TYR A 109 -18.20 9.09 -21.95
CA TYR A 109 -19.61 9.28 -21.63
C TYR A 109 -20.31 9.79 -22.88
N THR A 110 -21.42 9.14 -23.23
CA THR A 110 -22.29 9.57 -24.34
C THR A 110 -23.59 10.04 -23.73
N PHE A 111 -23.95 11.28 -24.02
CA PHE A 111 -25.15 11.91 -23.49
C PHE A 111 -26.26 11.83 -24.52
N ASP A 112 -27.36 11.20 -24.14
CA ASP A 112 -28.62 11.28 -24.87
C ASP A 112 -29.38 12.51 -24.36
N GLN A 113 -30.38 12.99 -25.11
CA GLN A 113 -31.03 14.28 -24.85
C GLN A 113 -31.37 14.51 -23.36
N SER A 114 -30.77 15.56 -22.77
CA SER A 114 -31.09 16.12 -21.44
C SER A 114 -30.92 15.19 -20.23
N THR A 115 -29.93 14.29 -20.21
CA THR A 115 -29.64 13.45 -19.04
C THR A 115 -28.48 13.98 -18.19
N VAL A 116 -28.68 14.03 -16.87
CA VAL A 116 -27.60 14.19 -15.88
C VAL A 116 -26.89 12.84 -15.73
N GLN A 117 -25.56 12.86 -15.68
CA GLN A 117 -24.76 11.63 -15.52
C GLN A 117 -23.71 11.78 -14.43
N ASP A 118 -23.67 10.79 -13.53
CA ASP A 118 -22.69 10.74 -12.45
C ASP A 118 -21.38 10.14 -12.93
N ILE A 119 -20.29 10.88 -12.72
CA ILE A 119 -18.93 10.43 -12.98
C ILE A 119 -18.31 10.04 -11.65
N ILE A 120 -18.03 8.74 -11.48
CA ILE A 120 -17.41 8.24 -10.25
C ILE A 120 -15.90 8.19 -10.47
N LEU A 121 -15.17 8.97 -9.69
CA LEU A 121 -13.72 8.90 -9.61
C LEU A 121 -13.31 8.19 -8.32
N GLN A 122 -12.74 7.00 -8.46
CA GLN A 122 -12.28 6.19 -7.34
C GLN A 122 -10.76 6.27 -7.20
N ASN A 123 -10.28 6.14 -5.97
CA ASN A 123 -8.90 5.84 -5.71
C ASN A 123 -8.73 4.34 -5.51
N HIS A 124 -7.98 3.68 -6.39
CA HIS A 124 -7.55 2.30 -6.15
C HIS A 124 -6.16 2.26 -5.49
N GLY A 125 -5.54 3.42 -5.29
CA GLY A 125 -4.31 3.59 -4.52
C GLY A 125 -4.57 3.63 -3.02
N ALA A 126 -3.49 3.57 -2.25
CA ALA A 126 -3.59 3.43 -0.80
C ALA A 126 -3.61 4.78 -0.02
N LEU A 127 -3.29 5.93 -0.65
CA LEU A 127 -3.39 7.26 -0.02
C LEU A 127 -4.54 8.07 -0.57
N PRO A 128 -5.27 8.84 0.26
CA PRO A 128 -6.20 9.85 -0.24
C PRO A 128 -5.55 10.71 -1.34
N PHE A 129 -6.24 10.89 -2.46
CA PHE A 129 -5.73 11.70 -3.57
C PHE A 129 -6.54 12.99 -3.71
N ARG A 130 -5.84 14.08 -4.01
CA ARG A 130 -6.46 15.35 -4.39
C ARG A 130 -6.57 15.38 -5.91
N TYR A 131 -7.71 15.82 -6.41
CA TYR A 131 -7.93 15.99 -7.84
C TYR A 131 -8.51 17.37 -8.12
N LYS A 132 -8.26 17.86 -9.34
CA LYS A 132 -8.89 19.06 -9.88
C LYS A 132 -9.52 18.67 -11.21
N ILE A 133 -10.79 19.02 -11.38
CA ILE A 133 -11.46 18.90 -12.67
C ILE A 133 -11.16 20.19 -13.44
N ILE A 134 -10.66 20.07 -14.66
CA ILE A 134 -10.38 21.20 -15.55
C ILE A 134 -11.21 20.96 -16.82
N PRO A 135 -12.37 21.62 -16.96
CA PRO A 135 -13.15 21.52 -18.18
C PRO A 135 -12.40 22.23 -19.32
N THR A 136 -12.39 21.61 -20.49
CA THR A 136 -11.85 22.21 -21.72
C THR A 136 -12.89 23.01 -22.48
N ASP A 137 -14.18 22.73 -22.27
CA ASP A 137 -15.32 23.47 -22.81
C ASP A 137 -16.48 23.36 -21.81
N THR A 138 -17.14 24.48 -21.52
CA THR A 138 -18.31 24.57 -20.63
C THR A 138 -19.49 25.29 -21.27
N SER A 139 -19.41 25.62 -22.56
CA SER A 139 -20.43 26.39 -23.28
C SER A 139 -21.82 25.76 -23.18
N ASN A 140 -21.88 24.43 -23.11
CA ASN A 140 -23.13 23.66 -23.07
C ASN A 140 -23.23 22.70 -21.86
N PHE A 141 -22.24 22.70 -20.96
CA PHE A 141 -22.16 21.72 -19.87
C PHE A 141 -21.77 22.37 -18.54
N GLN A 142 -22.50 22.01 -17.48
CA GLN A 142 -22.19 22.39 -16.11
C GLN A 142 -21.62 21.17 -15.35
N ILE A 143 -20.47 21.34 -14.70
CA ILE A 143 -19.84 20.30 -13.88
C ILE A 143 -19.95 20.66 -12.40
N ILE A 144 -20.55 19.78 -11.62
CA ILE A 144 -20.72 19.92 -10.18
C ILE A 144 -19.89 18.84 -9.49
N SER A 145 -19.01 19.22 -8.57
CA SER A 145 -18.24 18.28 -7.75
C SER A 145 -18.82 18.22 -6.34
N ASN A 146 -18.82 17.01 -5.75
CA ASN A 146 -19.28 16.77 -4.38
C ASN A 146 -18.53 17.56 -3.30
N ASN A 147 -17.40 18.20 -3.64
CA ASN A 147 -16.69 19.13 -2.77
C ASN A 147 -17.28 20.56 -2.79
N ASN A 148 -18.50 20.75 -3.31
CA ASN A 148 -19.25 22.01 -3.41
C ASN A 148 -18.56 23.17 -4.15
N ASN A 149 -17.47 22.89 -4.87
CA ASN A 149 -16.86 23.88 -5.76
C ASN A 149 -17.45 23.71 -7.17
N ILE A 150 -18.27 24.67 -7.58
CA ILE A 150 -18.67 24.81 -8.99
C ILE A 150 -17.41 25.17 -9.77
N VAL A 151 -17.02 24.33 -10.72
CA VAL A 151 -15.85 24.61 -11.56
C VAL A 151 -16.31 25.53 -12.69
N HIS A 152 -16.10 26.83 -12.51
CA HIS A 152 -16.24 27.80 -13.59
C HIS A 152 -15.00 27.71 -14.49
N GLY A 153 -15.21 27.50 -15.79
CA GLY A 153 -14.14 27.71 -16.77
C GLY A 153 -13.80 29.19 -16.83
N TYR A 154 -12.52 29.52 -16.68
CA TYR A 154 -12.01 30.83 -17.05
C TYR A 154 -11.42 30.70 -18.44
N GLU A 155 -11.85 31.58 -19.35
CA GLU A 155 -11.25 31.81 -20.67
C GLU A 155 -9.77 32.18 -20.56
#